data_AF-A0A6H5HNR0-F1
#
_entry.id   AF-A0A6H5HNR0-F1
#
_cell.length_a   1.000
_cell.length_b   1.000
_cell.length_c   1.000
_cell.angle_alpha   90.00
_cell.angle_beta   90.00
_cell.angle_gamma   90.00
#
_symmetry.space_group_name_H-M   'P 1'
#
loop_
_entity.id
_entity.type
_entity.pdbx_description
1 polymer ?
#
loop_
_entity_poly.entity_id
_entity_poly.type
_entity_poly.pdbx_seq_one_letter_code
_entity_poly.pdbx_strand_id
1 'polypeptide(L)' 'MESVDSEYYNSLLWIKENDPSELGLTFSVDEDSLGHMCQRELKPNGANLALAEENKDEYIR' A
#
# COMPACT_ATOMS: atom_id res chain seq x y z
N MET A 1 -15.58 -0.91 11.04
CA MET A 1 -14.64 -1.26 9.95
C MET A 1 -14.24 0.03 9.24
N GLU A 2 -13.76 1.03 9.99
CA GLU A 2 -13.47 2.40 9.48
C GLU A 2 -12.04 2.86 9.82
N SER A 3 -11.29 2.08 10.62
CA SER A 3 -9.97 2.45 11.10
C SER A 3 -8.83 1.96 10.20
N VAL A 4 -9.06 0.96 9.35
CA VAL A 4 -8.04 0.40 8.44
C VAL A 4 -7.84 1.32 7.22
N ASP A 5 -8.90 1.98 6.74
CA ASP A 5 -8.80 2.85 5.57
C ASP A 5 -8.06 4.17 5.86
N SER A 6 -8.17 4.74 7.05
CA SER A 6 -7.63 6.09 7.31
C SER A 6 -6.09 6.15 7.27
N GLU A 7 -5.40 5.18 7.87
CA GLU A 7 -3.93 5.13 7.84
C GLU A 7 -3.43 4.82 6.43
N TYR A 8 -4.06 3.85 5.77
CA TYR A 8 -3.71 3.45 4.43
C TYR A 8 -3.93 4.60 3.43
N TYR A 9 -5.06 5.30 3.52
CA TYR A 9 -5.37 6.44 2.67
C TYR A 9 -4.40 7.62 2.89
N ASN A 10 -3.97 7.85 4.13
CA ASN A 10 -2.92 8.84 4.42
C ASN A 10 -1.57 8.42 3.81
N SER A 11 -1.21 7.14 3.88
CA SER A 11 -0.02 6.63 3.19
C SER A 11 -0.13 6.80 1.68
N LEU A 12 -1.27 6.47 1.06
CA LEU A 12 -1.53 6.67 -0.36
C LEU A 12 -1.41 8.15 -0.76
N LEU A 13 -1.97 9.05 0.04
CA LEU A 13 -1.89 10.49 -0.20
C LEU A 13 -0.43 10.98 -0.10
N TRP A 14 0.31 10.49 0.89
CA TRP A 14 1.72 10.82 1.05
C TRP A 14 2.55 10.34 -0.12
N ILE A 15 2.33 9.10 -0.56
CA ILE A 15 2.96 8.46 -1.72
C ILE A 15 2.60 9.20 -3.02
N LYS A 16 1.43 9.85 -3.09
CA LYS A 16 1.04 10.67 -4.23
C LYS A 16 1.88 11.93 -4.32
N GLU A 17 2.11 12.57 -3.17
CA GLU A 17 2.79 13.86 -3.06
C GLU A 17 4.32 13.72 -2.93
N ASN A 18 4.83 12.55 -2.54
CA ASN A 18 6.24 12.29 -2.27
C ASN A 18 6.73 11.02 -2.99
N ASP A 19 8.04 10.85 -3.13
CA ASP A 19 8.61 9.64 -3.70
C ASP A 19 8.63 8.49 -2.66
N PRO A 20 7.96 7.35 -2.93
CA PRO A 20 7.94 6.21 -2.01
C PRO A 20 9.12 5.25 -2.19
N SER A 21 9.99 5.49 -3.18
CA SER A 21 11.09 4.56 -3.52
C SER A 21 12.05 4.40 -2.34
N GLU A 22 12.23 5.46 -1.54
CA GLU A 22 13.06 5.42 -0.32
C GLU A 22 12.38 4.73 0.87
N LEU A 23 11.06 4.55 0.83
CA LEU A 23 10.32 3.85 1.89
C LEU A 23 10.39 2.33 1.73
N GLY A 24 10.78 1.82 0.56
CA GLY A 24 10.81 0.38 0.29
C GLY A 24 9.43 -0.28 0.38
N LEU A 25 8.37 0.47 0.10
CA LEU A 25 7.00 -0.02 0.12
C LEU A 25 6.76 -1.01 -1.03
N THR A 26 5.73 -1.84 -0.90
CA THR A 26 5.32 -2.81 -1.93
C THR A 26 3.82 -2.71 -2.18
N PHE A 27 3.33 -3.37 -3.24
CA PHE A 27 1.90 -3.45 -3.55
C PHE A 27 1.15 -4.45 -2.63
N SER A 28 1.33 -4.30 -1.32
CA SER A 28 0.76 -5.16 -0.27
C SER A 28 0.14 -4.32 0.84
N VAL A 29 -0.92 -4.85 1.46
CA VAL A 29 -1.60 -4.25 2.62
C VAL A 29 -1.78 -5.29 3.70
N ASP A 30 -1.64 -4.88 4.95
CA ASP A 30 -2.01 -5.71 6.09
C ASP A 30 -3.50 -5.52 6.38
N GLU A 31 -4.29 -6.57 6.15
CA GLU A 31 -5.71 -6.60 6.48
C GLU A 31 -5.92 -7.43 7.75
N ASP A 32 -6.56 -6.84 8.76
CA ASP A 32 -7.08 -7.63 9.88
C ASP A 32 -8.36 -8.34 9.45
N SER A 33 -8.25 -9.65 9.26
CA SER A 33 -9.36 -10.53 8.96
C SER A 33 -9.62 -11.44 10.14
N LEU A 34 -10.73 -11.21 10.84
CA LEU A 34 -11.18 -12.04 11.97
C LEU A 34 -10.15 -12.11 13.12
N GLY A 35 -9.39 -11.04 13.36
CA GLY A 35 -8.32 -10.99 14.36
C GLY A 35 -7.00 -11.64 13.94
N HIS A 36 -6.86 -11.97 12.64
CA HIS A 36 -5.62 -12.42 12.04
C HIS A 36 -5.11 -11.33 11.09
N MET A 37 -3.91 -10.82 11.36
CA MET A 37 -3.19 -9.95 10.43
C MET A 37 -2.75 -10.79 9.23
N CYS A 38 -3.34 -10.52 8.07
CA CYS A 38 -2.98 -11.16 6.81
C CYS A 38 -2.53 -10.11 5.82
N GLN A 39 -1.36 -10.33 5.21
CA GLN A 39 -0.90 -9.49 4.12
C GLN A 39 -1.68 -9.85 2.85
N ARG A 40 -2.50 -8.93 2.36
CA ARG A 40 -3.18 -9.02 1.06
C ARG A 40 -2.39 -8.22 0.03
N GLU A 41 -2.06 -8.84 -1.09
CA GLU A 41 -1.48 -8.13 -2.22
C GLU A 41 -2.56 -7.34 -2.97
N LEU A 42 -2.33 -6.05 -3.25
CA LEU A 42 -3.23 -5.21 -4.05
C LEU A 42 -3.24 -5.63 -5.52
N LYS A 43 -2.12 -6.18 -5.98
CA LYS A 43 -1.92 -6.64 -7.35
C LYS A 43 -1.23 -8.00 -7.37
N PRO A 44 -1.39 -8.79 -8.44
CA PRO A 44 -0.64 -10.04 -8.58
C PRO A 44 0.88 -9.78 -8.58
N ASN A 45 1.61 -10.43 -7.67
CA ASN A 45 3.03 -10.19 -7.37
C ASN A 45 3.32 -8.83 -6.73
N GLY A 46 2.35 -8.26 -6.02
CA GLY A 46 2.51 -6.97 -5.37
C GLY A 46 3.60 -6.94 -4.31
N ALA A 47 3.81 -8.06 -3.59
CA ALA A 47 4.88 -8.18 -2.61
C ALA A 47 6.30 -8.17 -3.22
N ASN A 48 6.45 -8.51 -4.50
CA ASN A 48 7.72 -8.44 -5.23
C ASN A 48 7.88 -7.12 -5.99
N LEU A 49 6.84 -6.29 -6.05
CA LEU A 49 6.84 -5.05 -6.79
C LEU A 49 7.06 -3.89 -5.83
N ALA A 50 8.27 -3.36 -5.84
CA ALA A 50 8.61 -2.16 -5.08
C ALA A 50 7.82 -0.96 -5.61
N LEU A 51 7.33 -0.15 -4.68
CA LEU A 51 6.72 1.13 -4.98
C LEU A 51 7.81 2.10 -5.43
N ALA A 52 7.59 2.71 -6.59
CA ALA A 52 8.49 3.69 -7.17
C ALA A 52 7.68 4.84 -7.74
N GLU A 53 8.32 5.97 -8.03
CA GLU A 53 7.66 7.14 -8.64
C GLU A 53 6.84 6.80 -9.90
N GLU A 54 7.33 5.87 -10.71
CA GLU A 54 6.68 5.42 -11.94
C GLU A 54 5.38 4.62 -11.69
N ASN A 55 5.29 3.93 -10.55
CA ASN A 55 4.21 2.99 -10.25
C ASN A 55 3.24 3.52 -9.18
N LYS A 56 3.58 4.66 -8.54
CA LYS A 56 2.75 5.26 -7.48
C LYS A 56 1.32 5.56 -7.95
N ASP A 57 1.16 5.97 -9.21
CA ASP A 57 -0.15 6.23 -9.81
C ASP A 57 -1.02 4.96 -9.90
N GLU A 58 -0.44 3.80 -10.20
CA GLU A 58 -1.17 2.52 -10.18
C GLU A 58 -1.49 2.04 -8.76
N TYR A 59 -0.68 2.41 -7.76
CA TYR A 59 -0.90 2.02 -6.37
C TYR A 59 -2.06 2.80 -5.72
N ILE A 60 -2.26 4.05 -6.13
CA ILE A 60 -3.28 4.95 -5.57
C ILE A 60 -4.63 4.84 -6.31
N ARG A 61 -4.64 4.21 -7.48
CA ARG A 61 -5.80 4.16 -8.38
C ARG A 61 -6.71 2.96 -8.12
#